data_AF-G4U2K4-F1
#
_entry.id   AF-G4U2K4-F1
#
_cell.length_a   1.000
_cell.length_b   1.000
_cell.length_c   1.000
_cell.angle_alpha   90.00
_cell.angle_beta   90.00
_cell.angle_gamma   90.00
#
_symmetry.space_group_name_H-M   'P 1'
#
loop_
_entity.id
_entity.type
_entity.pdbx_description
1 polymer ?
#
loop_
_entity_poly.entity_id
_entity_poly.type
_entity_poly.pdbx_seq_one_letter_code
_entity_poly.pdbx_strand_id
1 'polypeptide(L)'
;MASLLVPAAYLAVLVAALLVFGRIYRKRVAASRRLEPWFPAHHERDIYVSLLQCDPPAHDGLIKAALVRRAVADVHRIFRLREDKAALSNLLQRGSIGDDLWTSFLAAEKELEAEILEVVTEAETFKQGWGNLIFQTAAEIVQNEKLREGMNKVFHSRPQLEAKYGVTKRIIPTITINPPPPQANGPAPATPTTTVSAKQLQQSFPSPTNATSSEPVSDGAVPGSPTASVTSKKAKKRK
;
A
#
# COMPACT_ATOMS: atom_id res chain seq x y z
N MET A 1 -58.67 -4.19 25.86
CA MET A 1 -57.60 -3.70 24.96
C MET A 1 -56.18 -4.18 25.32
N ALA A 2 -56.00 -5.17 26.21
CA ALA A 2 -54.66 -5.59 26.66
C ALA A 2 -53.99 -6.71 25.82
N SER A 3 -54.71 -7.33 24.87
CA SER A 3 -54.24 -8.57 24.21
C SER A 3 -53.07 -8.40 23.23
N LEU A 4 -52.86 -7.20 22.66
CA LEU A 4 -51.75 -6.93 21.73
C LEU A 4 -50.56 -6.24 22.41
N LEU A 5 -50.79 -5.55 23.53
CA LEU A 5 -49.77 -4.86 24.30
C LEU A 5 -48.81 -5.85 24.97
N VAL A 6 -49.32 -6.96 25.50
CA VAL A 6 -48.49 -7.96 26.19
C VAL A 6 -47.47 -8.64 25.25
N PRO A 7 -47.87 -9.13 24.05
CA PRO A 7 -46.89 -9.65 23.08
C PRO A 7 -45.90 -8.60 22.57
N ALA A 8 -46.35 -7.36 22.34
CA ALA A 8 -45.48 -6.28 21.89
C ALA A 8 -44.44 -5.88 22.96
N ALA A 9 -44.86 -5.79 24.22
CA ALA A 9 -43.96 -5.52 25.35
C ALA A 9 -42.93 -6.65 25.54
N TYR A 10 -43.33 -7.91 25.40
CA TYR A 10 -42.42 -9.05 25.45
C TYR A 10 -41.33 -8.97 24.37
N LEU A 11 -41.71 -8.67 23.12
CA LEU A 11 -40.78 -8.44 22.02
C LEU A 11 -39.83 -7.26 22.31
N ALA A 12 -40.35 -6.15 22.83
CA ALA A 12 -39.54 -4.98 23.16
C ALA A 12 -38.48 -5.29 24.23
N VAL A 13 -38.86 -6.03 25.28
CA VAL A 13 -37.92 -6.47 26.32
C VAL A 13 -36.86 -7.42 25.75
N LEU A 14 -37.27 -8.35 24.88
CA LEU A 14 -36.35 -9.31 24.26
C LEU A 14 -35.34 -8.60 23.34
N VAL A 15 -35.80 -7.65 22.52
CA VAL A 15 -34.93 -6.84 21.66
C VAL A 15 -34.01 -5.95 22.50
N ALA A 16 -34.52 -5.31 23.55
CA ALA A 16 -33.70 -4.49 24.44
C ALA A 16 -32.61 -5.33 25.13
N ALA A 17 -32.96 -6.49 25.67
CA ALA A 17 -32.01 -7.42 26.28
C ALA A 17 -30.96 -7.90 25.26
N LEU A 18 -31.38 -8.22 24.03
CA LEU A 18 -30.48 -8.62 22.96
C LEU A 18 -29.51 -7.51 22.56
N LEU A 19 -29.98 -6.26 22.45
CA LEU A 19 -29.15 -5.11 22.11
C LEU A 19 -28.16 -4.78 23.23
N VAL A 20 -28.58 -4.85 24.49
CA VAL A 20 -27.71 -4.62 25.65
C VAL A 20 -26.65 -5.71 25.72
N PHE A 21 -27.04 -6.98 25.66
CA PHE A 21 -26.10 -8.11 25.66
C PHE A 21 -25.14 -8.05 24.48
N GLY A 22 -25.65 -7.82 23.26
CA GLY A 22 -24.85 -7.69 22.05
C GLY A 22 -23.84 -6.56 22.12
N ARG A 23 -24.21 -5.40 22.69
CA ARG A 23 -23.26 -4.29 22.90
C ARG A 23 -22.19 -4.64 23.94
N ILE A 24 -22.56 -5.22 25.07
CA ILE A 24 -21.60 -5.59 26.12
C ILE A 24 -20.64 -6.68 25.62
N TYR A 25 -21.16 -7.71 24.96
CA TYR A 25 -20.36 -8.78 24.39
C TYR A 25 -19.38 -8.27 23.34
N ARG A 26 -19.84 -7.46 22.36
CA ARG A 26 -18.94 -6.88 21.35
C ARG A 26 -17.88 -5.98 21.98
N LYS A 27 -18.24 -5.15 22.96
CA LYS A 27 -17.28 -4.31 23.69
C LYS A 27 -16.23 -5.15 24.43
N ARG A 28 -16.67 -6.23 25.09
CA ARG A 28 -15.76 -7.12 25.84
C ARG A 28 -14.84 -7.90 24.91
N VAL A 29 -15.35 -8.44 23.81
CA VAL A 29 -14.55 -9.12 22.79
C VAL A 29 -13.52 -8.18 22.17
N ALA A 30 -13.92 -6.94 21.84
CA ALA A 30 -13.00 -5.93 21.34
C ALA A 30 -11.90 -5.57 22.37
N ALA A 31 -12.25 -5.48 23.66
CA ALA A 31 -11.28 -5.18 24.73
C ALA A 31 -10.33 -6.35 25.02
N SER A 32 -10.77 -7.59 24.87
CA SER A 32 -9.94 -8.79 25.05
C SER A 32 -8.98 -9.03 23.89
N ARG A 33 -9.23 -8.45 22.72
CA ARG A 33 -8.33 -8.46 21.56
C ARG A 33 -7.20 -7.45 21.71
N ARG A 34 -6.41 -7.57 22.78
CA ARG A 34 -5.12 -6.85 22.90
C ARG A 34 -4.09 -7.58 22.04
N LEU A 35 -4.17 -7.34 20.73
CA LEU A 35 -3.14 -7.81 19.83
C LEU A 35 -1.98 -6.82 19.85
N GLU A 36 -0.78 -7.36 19.89
CA GLU A 36 0.43 -6.58 19.71
C GLU A 36 0.40 -5.93 18.31
N PRO A 37 0.78 -4.65 18.17
CA PRO A 37 0.90 -4.01 16.87
C PRO A 37 1.77 -4.85 15.93
N TRP A 38 1.31 -5.10 14.71
CA TRP A 38 2.04 -5.93 13.74
C TRP A 38 3.41 -5.34 13.39
N PHE A 39 3.48 -4.01 13.30
CA PHE A 39 4.72 -3.28 13.07
C PHE A 39 5.17 -2.57 14.34
N PRO A 40 6.50 -2.48 14.56
CA PRO A 40 7.02 -1.65 15.63
C PRO A 40 6.70 -0.17 15.40
N ALA A 41 6.84 0.63 16.46
CA ALA A 41 6.63 2.07 16.41
C ALA A 41 7.39 2.73 15.24
N HIS A 42 6.76 3.71 14.61
CA HIS A 42 7.25 4.32 13.38
C HIS A 42 8.23 5.47 13.68
N HIS A 43 9.50 5.13 13.89
CA HIS A 43 10.52 6.12 14.25
C HIS A 43 10.65 7.28 13.24
N GLU A 44 10.63 7.03 11.92
CA GLU A 44 10.82 8.12 10.94
C GLU A 44 9.65 9.12 10.94
N ARG A 45 8.43 8.65 11.22
CA ARG A 45 7.25 9.50 11.41
C ARG A 45 7.40 10.31 12.69
N ASP A 46 7.80 9.68 13.78
CA ASP A 46 7.96 10.35 15.06
C ASP A 46 9.07 11.44 14.98
N ILE A 47 10.15 11.18 14.23
CA ILE A 47 11.18 12.19 13.89
C ILE A 47 10.56 13.31 13.06
N TYR A 48 9.80 13.00 12.02
CA TYR A 48 9.14 14.01 11.18
C TYR A 48 8.20 14.93 12.00
N VAL A 49 7.34 14.34 12.83
CA VAL A 49 6.42 15.09 13.71
C VAL A 49 7.20 15.92 14.72
N SER A 50 8.26 15.37 15.30
CA SER A 50 9.15 16.11 16.21
C SER A 50 9.82 17.29 15.52
N LEU A 51 10.20 17.16 14.24
CA LEU A 51 10.78 18.26 13.46
C LEU A 51 9.75 19.35 13.15
N LEU A 52 8.49 18.98 12.93
CA LEU A 52 7.39 19.93 12.73
C LEU A 52 7.04 20.71 13.99
N GLN A 53 7.20 20.08 15.17
CA GLN A 53 6.93 20.68 16.48
C GLN A 53 8.15 21.41 17.09
N CYS A 54 9.30 21.37 16.43
CA CYS A 54 10.53 21.98 16.93
C CYS A 54 10.47 23.52 16.87
N ASP A 55 10.97 24.17 17.93
CA ASP A 55 11.18 25.62 18.00
C ASP A 55 12.65 25.88 18.35
N PRO A 56 13.48 26.51 17.49
CA PRO A 56 13.16 27.24 16.24
C PRO A 56 12.72 26.34 15.07
N PRO A 57 12.00 26.89 14.07
CA PRO A 57 11.48 26.12 12.96
C PRO A 57 12.61 25.46 12.15
N ALA A 58 12.47 24.15 11.92
CA ALA A 58 13.42 23.38 11.12
C ALA A 58 13.46 23.89 9.67
N HIS A 59 14.61 23.71 9.01
CA HIS A 59 14.74 24.08 7.61
C HIS A 59 13.80 23.24 6.72
N ASP A 60 13.12 23.88 5.78
CA ASP A 60 12.14 23.25 4.87
C ASP A 60 12.74 22.06 4.08
N GLY A 61 14.00 22.17 3.66
CA GLY A 61 14.70 21.05 3.02
C GLY A 61 14.88 19.82 3.93
N LEU A 62 15.00 20.02 5.23
CA LEU A 62 15.12 18.95 6.22
C LEU A 62 13.77 18.26 6.44
N ILE A 63 12.68 19.03 6.55
CA ILE A 63 11.32 18.49 6.69
C ILE A 63 10.95 17.65 5.46
N LYS A 64 11.26 18.14 4.25
CA LYS A 64 11.05 17.38 3.00
C LYS A 64 11.89 16.11 2.95
N ALA A 65 13.16 16.15 3.37
CA ALA A 65 14.01 14.97 3.44
C ALA A 65 13.48 13.94 4.46
N ALA A 66 13.00 14.40 5.62
CA ALA A 66 12.38 13.56 6.63
C ALA A 66 11.10 12.90 6.11
N LEU A 67 10.27 13.61 5.33
CA LEU A 67 9.09 13.03 4.69
C LEU A 67 9.45 11.92 3.69
N VAL A 68 10.50 12.13 2.89
CA VAL A 68 11.01 11.07 1.99
C VAL A 68 11.50 9.86 2.80
N ARG A 69 12.18 10.09 3.92
CA ARG A 69 12.65 9.01 4.79
C ARG A 69 11.49 8.23 5.42
N ARG A 70 10.43 8.93 5.84
CA ARG A 70 9.15 8.32 6.27
C ARG A 70 8.58 7.42 5.17
N ALA A 71 8.46 7.94 3.95
CA ALA A 71 7.99 7.16 2.80
C ALA A 71 8.86 5.92 2.49
N VAL A 72 10.19 6.02 2.63
CA VAL A 72 11.13 4.88 2.47
C VAL A 72 10.84 3.78 3.48
N ALA A 73 10.60 4.14 4.75
CA ALA A 73 10.22 3.16 5.78
C ALA A 73 8.87 2.48 5.48
N ASP A 74 7.90 3.24 4.97
CA ASP A 74 6.61 2.68 4.54
C ASP A 74 6.78 1.71 3.36
N VAL A 75 7.62 2.01 2.37
CA VAL A 75 7.92 1.08 1.27
C VAL A 75 8.51 -0.23 1.79
N HIS A 76 9.40 -0.19 2.77
CA HIS A 76 9.89 -1.42 3.42
C HIS A 76 8.76 -2.23 4.05
N ARG A 77 7.80 -1.57 4.72
CA ARG A 77 6.63 -2.23 5.33
C ARG A 77 5.70 -2.81 4.26
N ILE A 78 5.51 -2.12 3.13
CA ILE A 78 4.73 -2.60 1.98
C ILE A 78 5.32 -3.91 1.45
N PHE A 79 6.63 -3.96 1.21
CA PHE A 79 7.27 -5.18 0.71
C PHE A 79 7.10 -6.35 1.67
N ARG A 80 7.28 -6.12 2.97
CA ARG A 80 7.06 -7.14 4.01
C ARG A 80 5.61 -7.64 4.03
N LEU A 81 4.62 -6.74 4.08
CA LEU A 81 3.21 -7.14 4.04
C LEU A 81 2.87 -7.96 2.81
N ARG A 82 3.41 -7.61 1.63
CA ARG A 82 3.11 -8.34 0.39
C ARG A 82 3.68 -9.76 0.40
N GLU A 83 4.90 -9.92 0.90
CA GLU A 83 5.52 -11.24 1.06
C GLU A 83 4.76 -12.08 2.11
N ASP A 84 4.45 -11.47 3.26
CA ASP A 84 3.76 -12.11 4.37
C ASP A 84 2.32 -12.51 4.00
N LYS A 85 1.57 -11.68 3.26
CA LYS A 85 0.18 -11.98 2.86
C LYS A 85 0.06 -13.30 2.12
N ALA A 86 0.99 -13.58 1.20
CA ALA A 86 1.01 -14.81 0.43
C ALA A 86 1.31 -16.02 1.32
N ALA A 87 2.30 -15.89 2.22
CA ALA A 87 2.66 -16.96 3.16
C ALA A 87 1.55 -17.25 4.18
N LEU A 88 0.98 -16.21 4.79
CA LEU A 88 -0.07 -16.31 5.80
C LEU A 88 -1.37 -16.87 5.22
N SER A 89 -1.75 -16.48 4.00
CA SER A 89 -2.93 -17.04 3.34
C SER A 89 -2.80 -18.55 3.13
N ASN A 90 -1.61 -19.05 2.83
CA ASN A 90 -1.38 -20.49 2.70
C ASN A 90 -1.45 -21.20 4.06
N LEU A 91 -0.88 -20.57 5.09
CA LEU A 91 -0.83 -21.10 6.45
C LEU A 91 -2.22 -21.15 7.11
N LEU A 92 -3.09 -20.19 6.79
CA LEU A 92 -4.48 -20.14 7.23
C LEU A 92 -5.32 -21.27 6.63
N GLN A 93 -5.16 -21.56 5.33
CA GLN A 93 -5.84 -22.69 4.69
C GLN A 93 -5.44 -24.05 5.30
N ARG A 94 -4.22 -24.15 5.83
CA ARG A 94 -3.72 -25.34 6.54
C ARG A 94 -4.16 -25.42 8.00
N GLY A 95 -4.79 -24.37 8.53
CA GLY A 95 -5.23 -24.31 9.93
C GLY A 95 -4.10 -24.19 10.95
N SER A 96 -2.87 -23.92 10.52
CA SER A 96 -1.70 -23.81 11.41
C SER A 96 -1.52 -22.41 12.01
N ILE A 97 -2.45 -21.48 11.75
CA ILE A 97 -2.46 -20.12 12.29
C ILE A 97 -3.88 -19.73 12.73
N GLY A 98 -4.00 -18.88 13.75
CA GLY A 98 -5.30 -18.42 14.24
C GLY A 98 -5.92 -17.30 13.40
N ASP A 99 -7.25 -17.23 13.37
CA ASP A 99 -8.01 -16.18 12.67
C ASP A 99 -7.80 -14.78 13.28
N ASP A 100 -7.50 -14.71 14.58
CA ASP A 100 -7.16 -13.45 15.24
C ASP A 100 -5.87 -12.83 14.65
N LEU A 101 -4.86 -13.65 14.30
CA LEU A 101 -3.61 -13.17 13.68
C LEU A 101 -3.85 -12.71 12.24
N TRP A 102 -4.71 -13.40 11.50
CA TRP A 102 -5.13 -12.95 10.17
C TRP A 102 -5.88 -11.62 10.22
N THR A 103 -6.78 -11.48 11.21
CA THR A 103 -7.50 -10.22 11.45
C THR A 103 -6.53 -9.08 11.80
N SER A 104 -5.50 -9.36 12.61
CA SER A 104 -4.47 -8.37 12.97
C SER A 104 -3.63 -7.94 11.79
N PHE A 105 -3.28 -8.88 10.92
CA PHE A 105 -2.57 -8.61 9.68
C PHE A 105 -3.39 -7.68 8.76
N LEU A 106 -4.68 -7.94 8.59
CA LEU A 106 -5.57 -7.08 7.81
C LEU A 106 -5.74 -5.69 8.43
N ALA A 107 -5.76 -5.60 9.77
CA ALA A 107 -5.77 -4.32 10.47
C ALA A 107 -4.48 -3.52 10.21
N ALA A 108 -3.32 -4.18 10.23
CA ALA A 108 -2.03 -3.55 9.91
C ALA A 108 -1.93 -3.13 8.43
N GLU A 109 -2.49 -3.90 7.51
CA GLU A 109 -2.62 -3.51 6.09
C GLU A 109 -3.43 -2.21 5.96
N LYS A 110 -4.56 -2.13 6.66
CA LYS A 110 -5.40 -0.91 6.70
C LYS A 110 -4.69 0.29 7.33
N GLU A 111 -3.94 0.07 8.40
CA GLU A 111 -3.16 1.12 9.07
C GLU A 111 -2.07 1.66 8.13
N LEU A 112 -1.37 0.79 7.40
CA LEU A 112 -0.36 1.21 6.42
C LEU A 112 -1.00 1.92 5.22
N GLU A 113 -2.17 1.48 4.74
CA GLU A 113 -2.92 2.20 3.69
C GLU A 113 -3.26 3.64 4.12
N ALA A 114 -3.66 3.84 5.39
CA ALA A 114 -3.94 5.17 5.92
C ALA A 114 -2.67 6.04 6.01
N GLU A 115 -1.56 5.47 6.50
CA GLU A 115 -0.26 6.15 6.56
C GLU A 115 0.22 6.59 5.17
N ILE A 116 0.10 5.72 4.16
CA ILE A 116 0.46 6.05 2.77
C ILE A 116 -0.37 7.24 2.26
N LEU A 117 -1.67 7.25 2.51
CA LEU A 117 -2.54 8.36 2.11
C LEU A 117 -2.14 9.66 2.80
N GLU A 118 -1.82 9.60 4.10
CA GLU A 118 -1.34 10.77 4.84
C GLU A 118 -0.07 11.33 4.21
N VAL A 119 0.94 10.49 3.95
CA VAL A 119 2.21 10.90 3.31
C VAL A 119 1.99 11.48 1.91
N VAL A 120 1.08 10.91 1.12
CA VAL A 120 0.73 11.46 -0.22
C VAL A 120 0.10 12.84 -0.08
N THR A 121 -0.88 12.99 0.83
CA THR A 121 -1.55 14.29 1.05
C THR A 121 -0.57 15.35 1.56
N GLU A 122 0.33 14.97 2.46
CA GLU A 122 1.35 15.84 3.02
C GLU A 122 2.37 16.27 1.96
N ALA A 123 2.84 15.34 1.12
CA ALA A 123 3.70 15.66 -0.02
C ALA A 123 3.04 16.65 -0.98
N GLU A 124 1.73 16.51 -1.23
CA GLU A 124 0.99 17.43 -2.08
C GLU A 124 0.94 18.85 -1.51
N THR A 125 0.94 19.01 -0.17
CA THR A 125 1.01 20.33 0.47
C THR A 125 2.34 21.05 0.24
N PHE A 126 3.45 20.29 0.13
CA PHE A 126 4.77 20.87 -0.14
C PHE A 126 4.96 21.25 -1.61
N LYS A 127 4.44 20.43 -2.53
CA LYS A 127 4.51 20.68 -3.97
C LYS A 127 3.44 19.87 -4.70
N GLN A 128 2.68 20.56 -5.57
CA GLN A 128 1.68 19.91 -6.40
C GLN A 128 2.28 18.79 -7.26
N GLY A 129 1.61 17.65 -7.30
CA GLY A 129 2.02 16.44 -8.01
C GLY A 129 3.14 15.64 -7.34
N TRP A 130 3.69 16.08 -6.20
CA TRP A 130 4.76 15.35 -5.52
C TRP A 130 4.25 14.08 -4.84
N GLY A 131 2.99 14.05 -4.39
CA GLY A 131 2.39 12.86 -3.78
C GLY A 131 2.37 11.63 -4.70
N ASN A 132 2.24 11.83 -6.02
CA ASN A 132 2.30 10.73 -7.00
C ASN A 132 3.73 10.18 -7.21
N LEU A 133 4.75 11.01 -6.97
CA LEU A 133 6.15 10.70 -7.25
C LEU A 133 6.90 10.18 -6.01
N ILE A 134 6.52 10.63 -4.81
CA ILE A 134 7.29 10.36 -3.58
C ILE A 134 7.52 8.87 -3.34
N PHE A 135 6.49 8.03 -3.50
CA PHE A 135 6.61 6.59 -3.31
C PHE A 135 7.39 5.89 -4.43
N GLN A 136 7.38 6.42 -5.66
CA GLN A 136 8.24 5.91 -6.74
C GLN A 136 9.71 6.18 -6.40
N THR A 137 10.03 7.41 -5.99
CA THR A 137 11.38 7.79 -5.58
C THR A 137 11.84 7.03 -4.34
N ALA A 138 10.95 6.81 -3.37
CA ALA A 138 11.24 6.02 -2.18
C ALA A 138 11.55 4.55 -2.52
N ALA A 139 10.83 3.95 -3.47
CA ALA A 139 11.11 2.60 -3.94
C ALA A 139 12.48 2.48 -4.62
N GLU A 140 12.87 3.48 -5.41
CA GLU A 140 14.21 3.54 -6.00
C GLU A 140 15.31 3.67 -4.94
N ILE A 141 15.08 4.48 -3.90
CA ILE A 141 16.00 4.61 -2.75
C ILE A 141 16.16 3.27 -2.04
N VAL A 142 15.06 2.58 -1.69
CA VAL A 142 15.10 1.26 -1.03
C VAL A 142 15.88 0.25 -1.86
N GLN A 143 15.66 0.22 -3.17
CA GLN A 143 16.36 -0.70 -4.06
C GLN A 143 17.85 -0.36 -4.18
N ASN A 144 18.20 0.93 -4.19
CA ASN A 144 19.59 1.37 -4.22
C ASN A 144 20.32 1.03 -2.92
N GLU A 145 19.68 1.26 -1.76
CA GLU A 145 20.21 0.88 -0.44
C GLU A 145 20.46 -0.62 -0.38
N LYS A 146 19.50 -1.46 -0.81
CA LYS A 146 19.66 -2.91 -0.87
C LYS A 146 20.85 -3.36 -1.72
N LEU A 147 21.06 -2.71 -2.87
CA LEU A 147 22.21 -2.99 -3.74
C LEU A 147 23.53 -2.60 -3.06
N ARG A 148 23.61 -1.40 -2.49
CA ARG A 148 24.79 -0.90 -1.77
C ARG A 148 25.12 -1.79 -0.57
N GLU A 149 24.13 -2.20 0.20
CA GLU A 149 24.31 -3.14 1.30
C GLU A 149 24.86 -4.48 0.82
N GLY A 150 24.34 -5.03 -0.28
CA GLY A 150 24.85 -6.27 -0.87
C GLY A 150 26.31 -6.14 -1.27
N MET A 151 26.69 -5.05 -1.93
CA MET A 151 28.09 -4.77 -2.28
C MET A 151 28.96 -4.64 -1.03
N ASN A 152 28.54 -3.86 -0.03
CA ASN A 152 29.28 -3.66 1.21
C ASN A 152 29.47 -4.98 1.98
N LYS A 153 28.44 -5.83 2.04
CA LYS A 153 28.53 -7.17 2.64
C LYS A 153 29.59 -8.01 1.94
N VAL A 154 29.61 -8.00 0.61
CA VAL A 154 30.64 -8.71 -0.18
C VAL A 154 32.03 -8.15 0.13
N PHE A 155 32.23 -6.83 0.13
CA PHE A 155 33.54 -6.25 0.44
C PHE A 155 34.06 -6.63 1.83
N HIS A 156 33.19 -6.66 2.84
CA HIS A 156 33.58 -7.02 4.21
C HIS A 156 33.72 -8.53 4.44
N SER A 157 32.92 -9.37 3.77
CA SER A 157 32.97 -10.82 3.95
C SER A 157 34.13 -11.46 3.19
N ARG A 158 34.60 -10.85 2.09
CA ARG A 158 35.70 -11.36 1.27
C ARG A 158 36.98 -11.70 2.03
N PRO A 159 37.60 -10.80 2.82
CA PRO A 159 38.83 -11.12 3.55
C PRO A 159 38.63 -12.27 4.55
N GLN A 160 37.46 -12.36 5.18
CA GLN A 160 37.14 -13.44 6.11
C GLN A 160 36.98 -14.79 5.39
N LEU A 161 36.35 -14.78 4.22
CA LEU A 161 36.19 -15.97 3.38
C LEU A 161 37.54 -16.40 2.79
N GLU A 162 38.37 -15.46 2.34
CA GLU A 162 39.72 -15.74 1.81
C GLU A 162 40.62 -16.35 2.88
N ALA A 163 40.56 -15.87 4.13
CA ALA A 163 41.27 -16.46 5.26
C ALA A 163 40.75 -17.88 5.62
N LYS A 164 39.44 -18.10 5.55
CA LYS A 164 38.83 -19.40 5.88
C LYS A 164 39.06 -20.47 4.81
N TYR A 165 39.04 -20.09 3.54
CA TYR A 165 39.05 -21.03 2.41
C TYR A 165 40.36 -21.02 1.59
N GLY A 166 41.30 -20.12 1.90
CA GLY A 166 42.63 -20.09 1.26
C GLY A 166 42.62 -19.77 -0.23
N VAL A 167 41.51 -19.25 -0.77
CA VAL A 167 41.35 -18.96 -2.21
C VAL A 167 41.87 -17.55 -2.50
N THR A 168 43.18 -17.42 -2.74
CA THR A 168 43.82 -16.13 -3.08
C THR A 168 43.67 -15.75 -4.56
N LYS A 169 43.17 -16.66 -5.42
CA LYS A 169 43.11 -16.40 -6.86
C LYS A 169 41.79 -15.77 -7.30
N ARG A 170 41.91 -14.46 -7.53
CA ARG A 170 40.94 -13.57 -8.18
C ARG A 170 40.66 -14.05 -9.61
N ILE A 171 39.55 -14.75 -9.83
CA ILE A 171 38.94 -14.82 -11.17
C ILE A 171 38.27 -13.46 -11.36
N ILE A 172 39.02 -12.50 -11.90
CA ILE A 172 38.41 -11.31 -12.50
C ILE A 172 37.81 -11.84 -13.82
N PRO A 173 36.49 -11.86 -14.03
CA PRO A 173 35.98 -11.89 -15.38
C PRO A 173 36.45 -10.57 -16.01
N THR A 174 37.48 -10.62 -16.84
CA THR A 174 37.86 -9.50 -17.69
C THR A 174 36.64 -9.17 -18.53
N ILE A 175 35.90 -8.12 -18.16
CA ILE A 175 34.95 -7.51 -19.08
C ILE A 175 35.81 -6.79 -20.11
N THR A 176 36.22 -7.53 -21.14
CA THR A 176 36.79 -6.96 -22.35
C THR A 176 35.68 -6.16 -23.00
N ILE A 177 35.59 -4.87 -22.68
CA ILE A 177 34.83 -3.91 -23.50
C ILE A 177 35.64 -3.80 -24.78
N ASN A 178 35.31 -4.65 -25.75
CA ASN A 178 35.87 -4.54 -27.09
C ASN A 178 35.29 -3.24 -27.68
N PRO A 179 36.11 -2.22 -28.00
CA PRO A 179 35.57 -1.05 -28.67
C PRO A 179 34.98 -1.49 -30.02
N PRO A 180 33.76 -1.05 -30.38
CA PRO A 180 33.18 -1.40 -31.66
C PRO A 180 34.10 -0.88 -32.78
N PRO A 181 34.36 -1.68 -33.83
CA PRO A 181 35.15 -1.23 -34.97
C PRO A 181 34.48 -0.01 -35.64
N PRO A 182 35.24 0.92 -36.22
CA PRO A 182 34.68 2.08 -36.90
C PRO A 182 33.77 1.60 -38.04
N GLN A 183 32.47 1.83 -37.90
CA GLN A 183 31.48 1.51 -38.92
C GLN A 183 31.66 2.48 -40.09
N ALA A 184 32.01 1.95 -41.26
CA ALA A 184 31.94 2.66 -42.52
C ALA A 184 30.47 2.98 -42.84
N ASN A 185 30.21 4.23 -43.22
CA ASN A 185 28.91 4.77 -43.58
C ASN A 185 28.19 3.92 -44.65
N GLY A 186 26.99 3.41 -44.34
CA GLY A 186 26.06 2.77 -45.28
C GLY A 186 24.76 2.33 -44.58
N PRO A 187 23.58 2.39 -45.25
CA PRO A 187 22.29 2.59 -44.58
C PRO A 187 21.71 1.34 -43.90
N ALA A 188 21.04 1.59 -42.77
CA ALA A 188 20.53 0.60 -41.82
C ALA A 188 19.39 -0.29 -42.36
N PRO A 189 19.37 -1.57 -41.94
CA PRO A 189 18.12 -2.21 -41.52
C PRO A 189 18.21 -2.87 -40.13
N ALA A 190 17.27 -2.46 -39.27
CA ALA A 190 16.64 -3.16 -38.14
C ALA A 190 17.51 -3.93 -37.12
N THR A 191 17.80 -3.28 -36.00
CA THR A 191 18.02 -3.95 -34.70
C THR A 191 16.68 -4.29 -34.02
N PRO A 192 16.51 -5.49 -33.43
CA PRO A 192 15.43 -5.74 -32.48
C PRO A 192 15.70 -4.97 -31.19
N THR A 193 14.96 -3.86 -30.99
CA THR A 193 14.92 -3.16 -29.71
C THR A 193 14.30 -4.07 -28.67
N THR A 194 15.10 -4.62 -27.74
CA THR A 194 14.54 -5.12 -26.48
C THR A 194 14.27 -3.92 -25.59
N THR A 195 13.17 -3.22 -25.91
CA THR A 195 12.53 -2.28 -25.00
C THR A 195 11.99 -3.11 -23.85
N VAL A 196 12.69 -3.14 -22.72
CA VAL A 196 12.06 -3.53 -21.46
C VAL A 196 11.04 -2.44 -21.17
N SER A 197 9.80 -2.76 -21.49
CA SER A 197 8.66 -1.85 -21.46
C SER A 197 8.49 -1.28 -20.05
N ALA A 198 8.62 0.04 -19.93
CA ALA A 198 8.29 0.83 -18.75
C ALA A 198 6.80 0.74 -18.32
N LYS A 199 6.01 -0.11 -19.00
CA LYS A 199 4.57 -0.30 -18.77
C LYS A 199 4.25 -1.29 -17.64
N GLN A 200 5.24 -2.01 -17.10
CA GLN A 200 4.99 -3.07 -16.10
C GLN A 200 5.12 -2.63 -14.64
N LEU A 201 5.63 -1.41 -14.37
CA LEU A 201 5.65 -0.81 -13.03
C LEU A 201 4.43 0.10 -12.75
N GLN A 202 3.53 0.27 -13.73
CA GLN A 202 2.42 1.22 -13.63
C GLN A 202 1.09 0.60 -13.14
N GLN A 203 1.08 -0.68 -12.73
CA GLN A 203 -0.13 -1.36 -12.25
C GLN A 203 -0.26 -1.45 -10.72
N SER A 204 0.64 -0.84 -9.95
CA SER A 204 0.67 -1.05 -8.49
C SER A 204 0.32 0.17 -7.63
N PHE A 205 -0.23 1.25 -8.20
CA PHE A 205 -0.76 2.37 -7.42
C PHE A 205 -2.17 2.73 -7.89
N PRO A 206 -3.18 2.85 -7.00
CA PRO A 206 -4.47 3.37 -7.38
C PRO A 206 -4.32 4.85 -7.76
N SER A 207 -4.63 5.19 -9.01
CA SER A 207 -4.71 6.59 -9.45
C SER A 207 -6.10 7.15 -9.13
N PRO A 208 -6.21 8.43 -8.70
CA PRO A 208 -7.49 9.08 -8.49
C PRO A 208 -8.17 9.34 -9.84
N THR A 209 -9.45 8.98 -9.93
CA THR A 209 -10.30 9.24 -11.10
C THR A 209 -10.40 10.74 -11.36
N ASN A 210 -9.90 11.17 -12.52
CA ASN A 210 -10.10 12.51 -13.00
C ASN A 210 -11.50 12.63 -13.63
N ALA A 211 -12.26 13.60 -13.14
CA ALA A 211 -13.58 13.96 -13.61
C ALA A 211 -13.53 14.40 -15.08
N THR A 212 -14.45 13.87 -15.88
CA THR A 212 -14.74 14.35 -17.23
C THR A 212 -15.43 15.70 -17.16
N SER A 213 -14.83 16.72 -17.78
CA SER A 213 -15.49 17.98 -18.12
C SER A 213 -15.75 18.03 -19.62
N SER A 214 -17.04 18.11 -20.00
CA SER A 214 -17.50 18.77 -21.23
C SER A 214 -18.97 19.20 -21.02
N GLU A 215 -19.15 20.53 -21.09
CA GLU A 215 -20.28 21.43 -20.81
C GLU A 215 -21.52 21.26 -21.73
N PRO A 216 -22.56 22.13 -21.74
CA PRO A 216 -23.01 23.17 -20.79
C PRO A 216 -24.49 23.02 -20.34
N VAL A 217 -24.82 23.79 -19.32
CA VAL A 217 -26.16 24.03 -18.77
C VAL A 217 -27.00 24.91 -19.72
N SER A 218 -28.27 24.53 -19.93
CA SER A 218 -29.34 25.46 -20.36
C SER A 218 -30.60 25.17 -19.53
N ASP A 219 -31.21 26.26 -19.06
CA ASP A 219 -32.23 26.38 -18.01
C ASP A 219 -33.58 25.69 -18.27
N GLY A 220 -34.30 25.36 -17.18
CA GLY A 220 -35.77 25.39 -17.18
C GLY A 220 -36.53 24.46 -16.22
N ALA A 221 -36.92 24.99 -15.05
CA ALA A 221 -38.20 24.81 -14.34
C ALA A 221 -38.65 23.45 -13.70
N VAL A 222 -38.62 23.43 -12.35
CA VAL A 222 -39.59 23.00 -11.29
C VAL A 222 -40.58 21.78 -11.47
N PRO A 223 -41.22 21.22 -10.41
CA PRO A 223 -41.10 19.80 -10.06
C PRO A 223 -42.43 19.01 -10.04
N GLY A 224 -42.36 17.68 -9.91
CA GLY A 224 -43.54 16.86 -9.60
C GLY A 224 -43.23 15.37 -9.48
N SER A 225 -43.40 14.80 -8.28
CA SER A 225 -43.77 13.39 -8.11
C SER A 225 -45.29 13.22 -8.40
N PRO A 226 -45.93 12.02 -8.40
CA PRO A 226 -45.46 10.65 -8.16
C PRO A 226 -46.06 9.62 -9.17
N THR A 227 -45.98 8.32 -8.82
CA THR A 227 -46.86 7.16 -9.17
C THR A 227 -46.32 6.03 -10.08
N ALA A 228 -46.32 4.82 -9.49
CA ALA A 228 -46.93 3.54 -9.93
C ALA A 228 -46.70 3.07 -11.39
N SER A 229 -46.60 1.80 -11.78
CA SER A 229 -46.67 0.44 -11.22
C SER A 229 -46.51 -0.50 -12.45
N VAL A 230 -46.56 -1.84 -12.25
CA VAL A 230 -46.90 -2.88 -13.25
C VAL A 230 -45.77 -3.53 -14.09
N THR A 231 -45.27 -4.64 -13.53
CA THR A 231 -45.20 -6.02 -14.08
C THR A 231 -44.88 -6.34 -15.56
N SER A 232 -43.94 -7.31 -15.70
CA SER A 232 -44.07 -8.61 -16.41
C SER A 232 -43.31 -8.87 -17.72
N LYS A 233 -42.93 -10.17 -17.84
CA LYS A 233 -42.67 -11.01 -19.04
C LYS A 233 -41.24 -11.13 -19.59
N LYS A 234 -40.56 -12.17 -19.09
CA LYS A 234 -40.26 -13.43 -19.79
C LYS A 234 -40.21 -13.36 -21.34
N ALA A 235 -39.02 -13.51 -21.92
CA ALA A 235 -38.86 -14.02 -23.29
C ALA A 235 -37.58 -14.85 -23.41
N LYS A 236 -37.78 -16.09 -23.87
CA LYS A 236 -36.82 -17.16 -24.16
C LYS A 236 -36.64 -17.20 -25.67
N LYS A 237 -35.42 -17.09 -26.21
CA LYS A 237 -35.12 -17.60 -27.57
C LYS A 237 -33.62 -17.85 -27.81
N ARG A 238 -33.31 -19.14 -27.94
CA ARG A 238 -32.36 -19.81 -28.86
C ARG A 238 -31.27 -18.95 -29.51
N LYS A 239 -30.01 -19.34 -29.31
CA LYS A 239 -29.27 -20.14 -30.29
C LYS A 239 -28.23 -20.99 -29.57
#